data_AF-A0A4R4D5M5-F1
#
_entry.id   AF-A0A4R4D5M5-F1
#
_cell.length_a   1.000
_cell.length_b   1.000
_cell.length_c   1.000
_cell.angle_alpha   90.00
_cell.angle_beta   90.00
_cell.angle_gamma   90.00
#
_symmetry.space_group_name_H-M   'P 1'
#
loop_
_entity.id
_entity.type
_entity.pdbx_description
1 polymer ?
#
loop_
_entity_poly.entity_id
_entity_poly.type
_entity_poly.pdbx_seq_one_letter_code
_entity_poly.pdbx_strand_id
1 'polypeptide(L)' 'MPPETTEAEFDALVARAGIPLTPAQRAGIHAAWGGIEAMQRLVRSPAPAPEAEPATTFSAEAGR' A
#
# COMPACT_ATOMS: atom_id res chain seq x y z
N MET A 1 -4.58 -15.36 0.21
CA MET A 1 -3.42 -15.61 -0.66
C MET A 1 -2.17 -15.45 0.16
N PRO A 2 -1.17 -16.35 0.02
CA PRO A 2 0.13 -16.12 0.66
C PRO A 2 0.76 -14.83 0.12
N PRO A 3 1.41 -14.02 0.97
CA PRO A 3 2.09 -12.82 0.52
C PRO A 3 3.36 -13.14 -0.29
N GLU A 4 3.63 -12.32 -1.29
CA GLU A 4 4.90 -12.29 -2.03
C GLU A 4 5.98 -11.57 -1.21
N THR A 5 5.61 -10.53 -0.47
CA THR A 5 6.48 -9.85 0.51
C THR A 5 6.79 -10.79 1.66
N THR A 6 8.06 -11.10 1.86
CA THR A 6 8.53 -11.88 3.00
C THR A 6 8.31 -11.13 4.32
N GLU A 7 8.33 -11.85 5.44
CA GLU A 7 8.18 -11.24 6.76
C GLU A 7 9.31 -10.21 7.04
N ALA A 8 10.55 -10.51 6.65
CA ALA A 8 11.68 -9.59 6.80
C ALA A 8 11.53 -8.31 5.97
N GLU A 9 11.00 -8.40 4.74
CA GLU A 9 10.72 -7.23 3.90
C GLU A 9 9.57 -6.40 4.47
N PHE A 10 8.51 -7.05 4.96
CA PHE A 10 7.42 -6.39 5.64
C PHE A 10 7.89 -5.64 6.88
N ASP A 11 8.77 -6.25 7.68
CA ASP A 11 9.37 -5.63 8.86
C ASP A 11 10.14 -4.36 8.51
N ALA A 12 10.91 -4.40 7.44
CA ALA A 12 11.65 -3.24 6.93
C ALA A 12 10.71 -2.12 6.45
N LEU A 13 9.61 -2.45 5.79
CA LEU A 13 8.59 -1.48 5.35
C LEU A 13 7.92 -0.78 6.54
N VAL A 14 7.51 -1.55 7.55
CA VAL A 14 6.90 -1.03 8.78
C VAL A 14 7.86 -0.10 9.51
N ALA A 15 9.14 -0.51 9.65
CA ALA A 15 10.17 0.30 10.28
C ALA A 15 10.42 1.61 9.52
N ARG A 16 10.53 1.54 8.19
CA ARG A 16 10.68 2.72 7.31
C ARG A 16 9.52 3.70 7.43
N ALA A 17 8.30 3.19 7.60
CA ALA A 17 7.10 4.00 7.79
C ALA A 17 7.00 4.61 9.20
N GLY A 18 7.91 4.26 10.12
CA GLY A 18 7.89 4.75 11.50
C GLY A 18 6.68 4.26 12.30
N ILE A 19 6.07 3.13 11.90
CA ILE A 19 4.86 2.60 12.54
C ILE A 19 5.28 1.70 13.71
N PRO A 20 5.00 2.06 14.97
CA PRO A 20 5.38 1.26 16.13
C PRO A 20 4.41 0.09 16.30
N LEU A 21 4.73 -1.06 15.71
CA LEU A 21 3.96 -2.30 15.87
C LEU A 21 4.64 -3.27 16.83
N THR A 22 3.85 -3.83 17.74
CA THR A 22 4.27 -5.01 18.51
C THR A 22 4.46 -6.22 17.59
N PRO A 23 5.22 -7.26 17.99
CA PRO A 23 5.38 -8.47 17.18
C PRO A 23 4.05 -9.13 16.80
N ALA A 24 3.09 -9.18 17.75
CA ALA A 24 1.77 -9.76 17.50
C ALA A 24 0.95 -8.97 16.47
N GLN A 25 1.00 -7.63 16.54
CA GLN A 25 0.34 -6.78 15.54
C GLN A 25 0.96 -6.96 14.16
N ARG A 26 2.29 -7.09 14.12
CA ARG A 26 3.05 -7.28 12.88
C ARG A 26 2.68 -8.59 12.19
N ALA A 27 2.69 -9.70 12.94
CA ALA A 27 2.25 -11.00 12.46
C ALA A 27 0.78 -10.97 11.99
N GLY A 28 -0.10 -10.30 12.75
CA GLY A 28 -1.51 -10.15 12.40
C GLY A 28 -1.73 -9.42 11.07
N ILE A 29 -0.96 -8.35 10.81
CA ILE A 29 -1.06 -7.59 9.56
C ILE A 29 -0.42 -8.36 8.40
N HIS A 30 0.76 -8.98 8.62
CA HIS A 30 1.45 -9.76 7.58
C HIS A 30 0.58 -10.93 7.08
N ALA A 31 -0.18 -11.58 7.97
CA ALA A 31 -1.14 -12.62 7.61
C ALA A 31 -2.22 -12.17 6.59
N ALA A 32 -2.58 -10.88 6.60
CA ALA A 32 -3.53 -10.29 5.64
C ALA A 32 -2.86 -9.69 4.40
N TRP A 33 -1.52 -9.57 4.39
CA TRP A 33 -0.77 -8.77 3.41
C TRP A 33 -0.94 -9.26 1.97
N GLY A 34 -1.02 -10.57 1.74
CA GLY A 34 -1.22 -11.13 0.40
C GLY A 34 -2.54 -10.68 -0.25
N GLY A 35 -3.56 -10.33 0.55
CA GLY A 35 -4.79 -9.70 0.03
C GLY A 35 -4.57 -8.25 -0.44
N ILE A 36 -3.74 -7.49 0.26
CA ILE A 36 -3.36 -6.12 -0.12
C ILE A 36 -2.53 -6.14 -1.42
N GLU A 37 -1.61 -7.08 -1.57
CA GLU A 37 -0.84 -7.26 -2.81
C GLU A 37 -1.74 -7.62 -4.00
N ALA A 38 -2.73 -8.51 -3.79
CA ALA A 38 -3.71 -8.85 -4.80
C ALA A 38 -4.51 -7.61 -5.24
N MET A 39 -4.99 -6.82 -4.28
CA MET A 39 -5.70 -5.57 -4.55
C MET A 39 -4.83 -4.58 -5.34
N GLN A 40 -3.56 -4.42 -4.97
CA GLN A 40 -2.64 -3.55 -5.70
C GLN A 40 -2.44 -3.99 -7.14
N ARG A 41 -2.33 -5.30 -7.40
CA ARG A 41 -2.22 -5.84 -8.78
C ARG A 41 -3.47 -5.54 -9.60
N LEU A 42 -4.66 -5.68 -9.01
CA LEU A 42 -5.92 -5.36 -9.68
C LEU A 42 -6.01 -3.88 -10.04
N VAL A 43 -5.63 -2.98 -9.14
CA VAL A 43 -5.71 -1.53 -9.38
C VAL A 43 -4.68 -1.04 -10.39
N ARG A 44 -3.52 -1.70 -10.49
CA ARG A 44 -2.43 -1.32 -11.40
C ARG A 44 -2.47 -2.01 -12.76
N SER A 45 -3.49 -2.83 -13.04
CA SER A 45 -3.58 -3.61 -14.28
C SER A 45 -4.93 -3.43 -14.98
N PRO A 46 -4.97 -2.91 -16.22
CA PRO A 46 -3.82 -2.38 -16.96
C PRO A 46 -3.22 -1.14 -16.27
N ALA A 47 -1.95 -0.84 -16.58
CA ALA A 47 -1.34 0.39 -16.11
C ALA A 47 -2.19 1.60 -16.56
N PRO A 48 -2.41 2.61 -15.71
CA PRO A 48 -3.10 3.83 -16.10
C PRO A 48 -2.43 4.46 -17.32
N ALA A 49 -3.23 5.05 -18.22
CA ALA A 49 -2.68 5.81 -19.33
C ALA A 49 -1.81 6.97 -18.80
N PRO A 50 -0.73 7.38 -19.50
CA PRO A 50 0.14 8.48 -19.05
C PRO A 50 -0.60 9.79 -18.78
N GLU A 51 -1.71 10.03 -19.49
CA GLU A 51 -2.60 11.19 -19.36
C GLU A 51 -3.67 11.03 -18.26
N ALA A 52 -3.72 9.89 -17.57
CA ALA A 52 -4.66 9.66 -16.49
C ALA A 52 -4.27 10.49 -15.27
N GLU A 53 -4.97 11.61 -15.08
CA GLU A 53 -4.80 12.48 -13.93
C GLU A 53 -5.38 11.86 -12.64
N PRO A 54 -4.82 12.18 -11.45
CA PRO A 54 -5.42 11.82 -10.17
C PRO A 54 -6.84 12.37 -10.04
N ALA A 55 -7.71 11.65 -9.33
CA ALA A 55 -9.09 12.09 -9.06
C ALA A 55 -9.17 13.46 -8.35
N THR A 56 -8.13 13.81 -7.60
CA THR A 56 -7.98 15.11 -6.95
C THR A 56 -6.61 15.68 -7.28
N THR A 57 -6.58 16.89 -7.83
CA THR A 57 -5.37 17.66 -8.07
C THR A 57 -5.33 18.89 -7.16
N PHE A 58 -4.14 19.46 -6.97
CA PHE A 58 -4.00 20.68 -6.18
C PHE A 58 -4.69 21.86 -6.88
N SER A 59 -5.55 22.57 -6.14
CA SER A 59 -6.10 23.87 -6.55
C SER A 59 -5.45 24.97 -5.72
N ALA A 60 -4.83 25.94 -6.40
CA ALA A 60 -4.28 27.12 -5.73
C ALA A 60 -5.36 28.07 -5.20
N GLU A 61 -6.57 27.99 -5.75
CA GLU A 61 -7.73 28.73 -5.29
C GLU A 61 -8.54 27.90 -4.29
N ALA A 62 -9.01 28.53 -3.22
CA ALA A 62 -9.95 27.91 -2.30
C ALA A 62 -11.24 27.57 -3.07
N GLY A 63 -11.68 26.31 -2.99
CA GLY A 63 -12.89 25.85 -3.68
C GLY A 63 -14.07 26.76 -3.36
N ARG A 64 -14.73 27.26 -4.41
CA ARG A 64 -15.96 28.06 -4.30
C ARG A 64 -17.13 27.23 -3.79
#